data_AF-A0A7Y9BN29-F1
#
_entry.id   AF-A0A7Y9BN29-F1
#
_cell.length_a   1.000
_cell.length_b   1.000
_cell.length_c   1.000
_cell.angle_alpha   90.00
_cell.angle_beta   90.00
_cell.angle_gamma   90.00
#
_symmetry.space_group_name_H-M   'P 1'
#
loop_
_entity.id
_entity.type
_entity.pdbx_description
1 polymer ?
#
loop_
_entity_poly.entity_id
_entity_poly.type
_entity_poly.pdbx_seq_one_letter_code
_entity_poly.pdbx_strand_id
1 'polypeptide(L)'
;MSEGADEAQVLAELTSMIRQVLDGYELEEGEVTMRTRFGSDLELESIDLVALAGLLEERYGRAVNFAEFVAGMELEEIIDLDVGRLVEHICLCLEARGAGPR
;
A
#
# COMPACT_ATOMS: atom_id res chain seq x y z
N MET A 1 -18.74 -13.75 0.32
CA MET A 1 -17.66 -14.11 -0.63
C MET A 1 -17.13 -12.83 -1.27
N SER A 2 -16.74 -11.85 -0.44
CA SER A 2 -16.36 -10.52 -0.93
C SER A 2 -15.01 -10.06 -0.40
N GLU A 3 -14.57 -10.49 0.81
CA GLU A 3 -13.25 -10.09 1.35
C GLU A 3 -12.07 -10.22 0.37
N GLY A 4 -11.96 -11.31 -0.41
CA GLY A 4 -10.81 -11.48 -1.31
C GLY A 4 -10.83 -10.64 -2.60
N ALA A 5 -11.96 -10.03 -2.97
CA ALA A 5 -12.05 -9.21 -4.18
C ALA A 5 -11.49 -7.81 -3.95
N ASP A 6 -11.74 -7.25 -2.77
CA ASP A 6 -11.22 -5.95 -2.36
C ASP A 6 -9.70 -5.99 -2.20
N GLU A 7 -9.16 -7.05 -1.57
CA GLU A 7 -7.71 -7.23 -1.42
C GLU A 7 -6.98 -7.33 -2.77
N ALA A 8 -7.52 -8.12 -3.72
CA ALA A 8 -6.92 -8.28 -5.05
C ALA A 8 -6.96 -6.97 -5.86
N GLN A 9 -8.05 -6.20 -5.72
CA GLN A 9 -8.17 -4.90 -6.36
C GLN A 9 -7.19 -3.88 -5.75
N VAL A 10 -7.10 -3.82 -4.43
CA VAL A 10 -6.15 -2.94 -3.73
C VAL A 10 -4.72 -3.32 -4.09
N LEU A 11 -4.38 -4.60 -4.15
CA LEU A 11 -3.06 -5.08 -4.57
C LEU A 11 -2.70 -4.62 -6.00
N ALA A 12 -3.63 -4.75 -6.94
CA ALA A 12 -3.42 -4.31 -8.32
C ALA A 12 -3.22 -2.79 -8.42
N GLU A 13 -4.02 -2.02 -7.68
CA GLU A 13 -3.89 -0.56 -7.60
C GLU A 13 -2.54 -0.15 -6.97
N LEU A 14 -2.16 -0.81 -5.87
CA LEU A 14 -0.90 -0.57 -5.18
C LEU A 14 0.30 -0.88 -6.07
N THR A 15 0.24 -1.98 -6.83
CA THR A 15 1.27 -2.35 -7.82
C THR A 15 1.42 -1.26 -8.88
N SER A 16 0.31 -0.70 -9.36
CA SER A 16 0.31 0.39 -10.33
C SER A 16 0.91 1.69 -9.75
N MET A 17 0.67 1.98 -8.46
CA MET A 17 1.26 3.12 -7.76
C MET A 17 2.76 2.92 -7.52
N ILE A 18 3.18 1.73 -7.07
CA ILE A 18 4.59 1.38 -6.87
C ILE A 18 5.37 1.52 -8.19
N ARG A 19 4.82 1.04 -9.31
CA ARG A 19 5.41 1.22 -10.65
C ARG A 19 5.58 2.69 -11.05
N GLN A 20 4.65 3.56 -10.65
CA GLN A 20 4.75 4.99 -10.91
C GLN A 20 5.84 5.66 -10.06
N VAL A 21 6.01 5.21 -8.82
CA VAL A 21 7.05 5.74 -7.91
C VAL A 21 8.43 5.29 -8.36
N LEU A 22 8.57 4.02 -8.70
CA LEU A 22 9.80 3.41 -9.21
C LEU A 22 10.07 3.77 -10.67
N ASP A 23 9.89 5.03 -11.07
CA ASP A 23 10.01 5.54 -12.44
C ASP A 23 11.09 4.80 -13.26
N GLY A 24 10.66 3.94 -14.18
CA GLY A 24 11.56 3.14 -15.04
C GLY A 24 11.76 1.66 -14.68
N TYR A 25 11.18 1.15 -13.58
CA TYR A 25 11.14 -0.30 -13.32
C TYR A 25 9.99 -0.95 -14.07
N GLU A 26 10.32 -1.82 -15.03
CA GLU A 26 9.35 -2.71 -15.69
C GLU A 26 8.95 -3.84 -14.73
N LEU A 27 8.15 -3.53 -13.71
CA LEU A 27 7.58 -4.59 -12.87
C LEU A 27 6.57 -5.39 -13.70
N GLU A 28 6.54 -6.72 -13.63
CA GLU A 28 5.53 -7.56 -14.33
C GLU A 28 4.22 -7.69 -13.54
N GLU A 29 3.10 -7.97 -14.21
CA GLU A 29 1.81 -8.18 -13.54
C GLU A 29 1.90 -9.43 -12.64
N GLY A 30 1.80 -9.24 -11.32
CA GLY A 30 1.97 -10.30 -10.33
C GLY A 30 3.37 -10.41 -9.72
N GLU A 31 4.30 -9.54 -10.08
CA GLU A 31 5.61 -9.45 -9.43
C GLU A 31 5.49 -8.89 -8.01
N VAL A 32 4.58 -7.93 -7.81
CA VAL A 32 4.18 -7.46 -6.49
C VAL A 32 3.09 -8.38 -5.93
N THR A 33 3.41 -9.07 -4.84
CA THR A 33 2.50 -9.98 -4.14
C THR A 33 2.29 -9.53 -2.69
N MET A 34 1.33 -10.13 -1.97
CA MET A 34 1.15 -9.85 -0.53
C MET A 34 2.40 -10.17 0.32
N ARG A 35 3.37 -10.93 -0.20
CA ARG A 35 4.62 -11.26 0.50
C ARG A 35 5.80 -10.37 0.10
N THR A 36 5.61 -9.51 -0.89
CA THR A 36 6.61 -8.56 -1.38
C THR A 36 6.84 -7.49 -0.32
N ARG A 37 8.11 -7.21 -0.01
CA ARG A 37 8.52 -6.24 1.00
C ARG A 37 8.95 -4.93 0.40
N PHE A 38 8.50 -3.82 0.97
CA PHE A 38 8.85 -2.49 0.50
C PHE A 38 10.34 -2.20 0.55
N GLY A 39 11.01 -2.51 1.67
CA GLY A 39 12.42 -2.19 1.82
C GLY A 39 13.40 -3.24 1.28
N SER A 40 13.02 -4.53 1.28
CA SER A 40 13.94 -5.62 0.88
C SER A 40 13.70 -6.20 -0.50
N ASP A 41 12.46 -6.18 -0.99
CA ASP A 41 12.10 -6.79 -2.29
C ASP A 41 11.99 -5.72 -3.37
N LEU A 42 11.39 -4.57 -3.03
CA LEU A 42 11.26 -3.39 -3.89
C LEU A 42 12.40 -2.39 -3.71
N GLU A 43 13.25 -2.58 -2.70
CA GLU A 43 14.37 -1.69 -2.36
C GLU A 43 13.97 -0.20 -2.31
N LEU A 44 12.74 0.09 -1.85
CA LEU A 44 12.21 1.46 -1.82
C LEU A 44 13.09 2.36 -0.96
N GLU A 45 13.52 3.49 -1.54
CA GLU A 45 14.21 4.51 -0.77
C GLU A 45 13.24 5.29 0.11
N SER A 46 13.79 6.05 1.06
CA SER A 46 13.01 6.94 1.93
C SER A 46 12.18 7.95 1.12
N ILE A 47 12.66 8.36 -0.06
CA ILE A 47 11.95 9.26 -0.98
C ILE A 47 10.79 8.54 -1.66
N ASP A 48 10.99 7.29 -2.08
CA ASP A 48 9.96 6.48 -2.73
C ASP A 48 8.79 6.21 -1.77
N LEU A 49 9.09 5.93 -0.50
CA LEU A 49 8.08 5.76 0.54
C LEU A 49 7.23 7.03 0.73
N VAL A 50 7.84 8.21 0.72
CA VAL A 50 7.12 9.49 0.82
C VAL A 50 6.28 9.75 -0.43
N ALA A 51 6.77 9.41 -1.62
CA ALA A 51 6.03 9.52 -2.87
C ALA A 51 4.83 8.55 -2.90
N LEU A 52 5.04 7.30 -2.49
CA LEU A 52 3.99 6.28 -2.39
C LEU A 52 2.92 6.69 -1.38
N ALA A 53 3.33 7.22 -0.22
CA ALA A 53 2.42 7.78 0.79
C ALA A 53 1.52 8.87 0.20
N GLY A 54 2.10 9.78 -0.60
CA GLY A 54 1.36 10.83 -1.29
C GLY A 54 0.33 10.28 -2.27
N LEU A 55 0.71 9.33 -3.12
CA LEU A 55 -0.20 8.70 -4.08
C LEU A 55 -1.35 7.95 -3.38
N LEU A 56 -1.05 7.23 -2.30
CA LEU A 56 -2.05 6.55 -1.48
C LEU A 56 -3.04 7.54 -0.88
N GLU A 57 -2.56 8.67 -0.38
CA GLU A 57 -3.41 9.73 0.17
C GLU A 57 -4.24 10.42 -0.91
N GLU A 58 -3.71 10.65 -2.12
CA GLU A 58 -4.50 11.18 -3.24
C GLU A 58 -5.57 10.20 -3.73
N ARG A 59 -5.26 8.89 -3.75
CA ARG A 59 -6.16 7.84 -4.26
C ARG A 59 -7.26 7.50 -3.26
N TYR A 60 -6.88 7.20 -2.02
CA TYR A 60 -7.80 6.74 -0.97
C TYR A 60 -8.23 7.84 -0.01
N GLY A 61 -7.54 8.99 -0.01
CA GLY A 61 -7.76 10.08 0.92
C GLY A 61 -7.15 9.82 2.30
N ARG A 62 -7.60 10.62 3.28
CA ARG A 62 -7.39 10.39 4.72
C ARG A 62 -7.93 9.05 5.25
N ALA A 63 -8.56 8.24 4.42
CA ALA A 63 -9.06 6.93 4.81
C ALA A 63 -7.95 5.99 5.26
N VAL A 64 -6.88 5.89 4.47
CA VAL A 64 -5.76 5.00 4.74
C VAL A 64 -4.77 5.65 5.71
N ASN A 65 -4.73 7.00 5.70
CA ASN A 65 -3.87 7.84 6.55
C ASN A 65 -2.46 7.26 6.66
N PHE A 66 -1.86 6.93 5.51
CA PHE A 66 -0.60 6.21 5.44
C PHE A 66 0.53 6.97 6.16
N ALA A 67 0.50 8.30 6.11
CA ALA A 67 1.41 9.14 6.88
C ALA A 67 1.33 8.87 8.40
N GLU A 68 0.13 8.68 8.96
CA GLU A 68 -0.07 8.34 10.37
C GLU A 68 0.35 6.90 10.68
N PHE A 69 0.07 5.97 9.76
CA PHE A 69 0.49 4.57 9.85
C PHE A 69 2.03 4.47 9.89
N VAL A 70 2.73 5.14 8.98
CA VAL A 70 4.19 5.15 8.88
C VAL A 70 4.82 5.95 10.03
N ALA A 71 4.19 7.02 10.51
CA ALA A 71 4.70 7.82 11.62
C ALA A 71 4.72 7.07 12.96
N GLY A 72 3.89 6.03 13.10
CA GLY A 72 3.91 5.12 14.25
C GLY A 72 4.94 3.98 14.13
N MET A 73 5.60 3.84 12.97
CA MET A 73 6.53 2.76 12.68
C MET A 73 7.99 3.23 12.77
N GLU A 74 8.86 2.33 13.22
CA GLU A 74 10.30 2.54 13.13
C GLU A 74 10.78 2.25 11.70
N LEU A 75 11.94 2.82 11.31
CA LEU A 75 12.50 2.59 9.97
C LEU A 75 12.63 1.09 9.64
N GLU A 76 13.00 0.28 10.64
CA GLU A 76 13.12 -1.17 10.51
C GLU A 76 11.77 -1.85 10.23
N GLU A 77 10.69 -1.39 10.86
CA GLU A 77 9.32 -1.86 10.62
C GLU A 77 8.81 -1.45 9.23
N ILE A 78 9.21 -0.27 8.75
CA ILE A 78 8.86 0.20 7.40
C ILE A 78 9.59 -0.64 6.33
N ILE A 79 10.84 -1.02 6.60
CA ILE A 79 11.65 -1.85 5.69
C ILE A 79 11.12 -3.29 5.64
N ASP A 80 10.71 -3.85 6.78
CA ASP A 80 10.09 -5.20 6.85
C ASP A 80 8.62 -5.19 6.44
N LEU A 81 8.02 -4.01 6.22
CA LEU A 81 6.63 -3.87 5.79
C LEU A 81 6.43 -4.62 4.46
N ASP A 82 5.52 -5.58 4.49
CA ASP A 82 5.04 -6.25 3.31
C ASP A 82 3.80 -5.57 2.72
N VAL A 83 3.62 -5.77 1.43
CA VAL A 83 2.48 -5.28 0.66
C VAL A 83 1.16 -5.84 1.20
N GLY A 84 1.15 -7.09 1.69
CA GLY A 84 -0.04 -7.71 2.28
C GLY A 84 -0.57 -6.92 3.47
N ARG A 85 0.32 -6.57 4.41
CA ARG A 85 -0.02 -5.76 5.58
C ARG A 85 -0.60 -4.40 5.21
N LEU A 86 -0.11 -3.79 4.13
CA LEU A 86 -0.68 -2.53 3.62
C LEU A 86 -2.05 -2.75 2.95
N VAL A 87 -2.20 -3.80 2.15
CA VAL A 87 -3.49 -4.16 1.52
C VAL A 87 -4.57 -4.41 2.58
N GLU A 88 -4.24 -5.17 3.63
CA GLU A 88 -5.15 -5.43 4.76
C GLU A 88 -5.55 -4.12 5.45
N HIS A 89 -4.58 -3.25 5.74
CA HIS A 89 -4.85 -1.94 6.35
C HIS A 89 -5.79 -1.08 5.50
N ILE A 90 -5.58 -1.04 4.18
CA ILE A 90 -6.44 -0.31 3.25
C ILE A 90 -7.84 -0.92 3.23
N CYS A 91 -7.96 -2.25 3.14
CA CYS A 91 -9.25 -2.95 3.14
C CYS A 91 -10.06 -2.62 4.41
N LEU A 92 -9.43 -2.71 5.60
CA LEU A 92 -10.05 -2.38 6.87
C LEU A 92 -10.55 -0.92 6.91
N CYS A 93 -9.76 0.02 6.42
CA CYS A 93 -10.15 1.43 6.35
C CYS A 93 -11.30 1.67 5.35
N LEU A 94 -11.33 0.94 4.23
CA LEU A 94 -12.42 1.01 3.25
C LEU A 94 -13.72 0.42 3.81
N GLU A 95 -13.65 -0.71 4.51
CA GLU A 95 -14.79 -1.32 5.21
C GLU A 95 -15.35 -0.38 6.29
N ALA A 96 -14.47 0.23 7.09
CA ALA A 96 -14.87 1.21 8.11
C ALA A 96 -15.60 2.43 7.52
N ARG A 97 -15.28 2.82 6.28
CA ARG A 97 -15.98 3.90 5.55
C ARG A 97 -17.29 3.44 4.92
N GLY A 98 -17.38 2.19 4.49
CA GLY A 98 -18.62 1.56 4.01
C GLY A 98 -19.65 1.34 5.12
N ALA A 99 -19.18 1.23 6.37
CA ALA A 99 -20.00 1.11 7.58
C ALA A 99 -20.51 2.47 8.13
N GLY A 100 -20.72 3.47 7.28
CA GLY A 100 -21.44 4.69 7.66
C GLY A 100 -22.90 4.36 8.03
N PRO A 101 -23.47 4.98 9.09
CA PRO A 101 -24.79 4.59 9.61
C PRO A 101 -25.85 4.87 8.55
N ARG A 102 -26.65 3.85 8.21
CA ARG A 102 -27.90 4.03 7.45
C ARG A 102 -28.96 4.66 8.32
#